data_AF-A0AAV5X1X7-F1
#
_entry.id   AF-A0AAV5X1X7-F1
#
_cell.length_a   1.000
_cell.length_b   1.000
_cell.length_c   1.000
_cell.angle_alpha   90.00
_cell.angle_beta   90.00
_cell.angle_gamma   90.00
#
_symmetry.space_group_name_H-M   'P 1'
#
loop_
_entity.id
_entity.type
_entity.pdbx_description
1 polymer ?
#
loop_
_entity_poly.entity_id
_entity_poly.type
_entity_poly.pdbx_seq_one_letter_code
_entity_poly.pdbx_strand_id
1 'polypeptide(L)'
;MKKIIAIGMLLVTLVALWPATAQAGAAVDAALGLGAFAVFNQIIGGVGIFRPWRAYAAPVYYAVPAATYAAPVTYAAPVATYAPVVQNEVVYPHGKYVLRGDGVTVAYQWVWVPSQPAPPAPGR
;
A
#
# COMPACT_ATOMS: atom_id res chain seq x y z
N MET A 1 56.89 -57.39 -39.97
CA MET A 1 56.72 -56.14 -40.74
C MET A 1 55.27 -55.67 -40.85
N LYS A 2 54.31 -56.47 -41.37
CA LYS A 2 52.88 -56.06 -41.49
C LYS A 2 52.22 -55.56 -40.19
N LYS A 3 52.47 -56.21 -39.05
CA LYS A 3 51.92 -55.79 -37.74
C LYS A 3 52.47 -54.44 -37.26
N ILE A 4 53.75 -54.17 -37.53
CA ILE A 4 54.40 -52.90 -37.16
C ILE A 4 53.82 -51.75 -37.98
N ILE A 5 53.57 -51.99 -39.28
CA ILE A 5 52.92 -51.02 -40.17
C ILE A 5 51.48 -50.73 -39.71
N ALA A 6 50.72 -51.77 -39.34
CA ALA A 6 49.36 -51.61 -38.84
C ALA A 6 49.32 -50.82 -37.52
N ILE A 7 50.25 -51.08 -36.60
CA ILE A 7 50.36 -50.32 -35.34
C ILE A 7 50.76 -48.86 -35.63
N GLY A 8 51.70 -48.63 -36.54
CA GLY A 8 52.07 -47.28 -36.97
C GLY A 8 50.89 -46.50 -37.55
N MET A 9 50.13 -47.12 -38.47
CA MET A 9 48.91 -46.50 -39.02
C MET A 9 47.85 -46.25 -37.96
N LEU A 10 47.61 -47.19 -37.04
CA LEU A 10 46.67 -47.02 -35.94
C LEU A 10 47.05 -45.81 -35.07
N LEU A 11 48.32 -45.69 -34.70
CA LEU A 11 48.79 -44.58 -33.87
C LEU A 11 48.65 -43.23 -34.60
N VAL A 12 48.98 -43.17 -35.89
CA VAL A 12 48.77 -41.96 -36.71
C VAL A 12 47.29 -41.61 -36.80
N THR A 13 46.42 -42.61 -36.95
CA THR A 13 44.98 -42.40 -37.08
C THR A 13 44.38 -41.93 -35.75
N LEU A 14 44.81 -42.52 -34.65
CA LEU A 14 44.42 -42.10 -33.31
C LEU A 14 44.82 -40.65 -33.10
N VAL A 15 46.09 -40.29 -33.34
CA VAL A 15 46.61 -38.90 -33.23
C VAL A 15 45.86 -37.93 -34.15
N ALA A 16 45.50 -38.34 -35.36
CA ALA A 16 44.73 -37.49 -36.29
C ALA A 16 43.27 -37.30 -35.85
N LEU A 17 42.70 -38.27 -35.14
CA LEU A 17 41.34 -38.23 -34.58
C LEU A 17 41.31 -37.69 -33.15
N TRP A 18 42.43 -37.22 -32.60
CA TRP A 18 42.44 -36.62 -31.27
C TRP A 18 41.51 -35.40 -31.30
N PRO A 19 40.48 -35.35 -30.44
CA PRO A 19 39.61 -34.20 -30.41
C PRO A 19 40.46 -32.98 -30.03
N ALA A 20 40.46 -31.96 -30.90
CA ALA A 20 41.06 -30.68 -30.56
C ALA A 20 40.40 -30.17 -29.28
N THR A 21 41.21 -29.62 -28.37
CA THR A 21 40.67 -28.99 -27.17
C THR A 21 39.73 -27.87 -27.62
N ALA A 22 38.47 -27.94 -27.19
CA ALA A 22 37.49 -26.91 -27.49
C ALA A 22 37.72 -25.75 -26.51
N GLN A 23 38.39 -24.70 -26.97
CA GLN A 23 38.55 -23.48 -26.19
C GLN A 23 37.25 -22.70 -26.23
N ALA A 24 36.57 -22.56 -25.09
CA ALA A 24 35.49 -21.60 -24.94
C ALA A 24 36.08 -20.20 -25.15
N GLY A 25 35.65 -19.53 -26.23
CA GLY A 25 35.94 -18.12 -26.45
C GLY A 25 34.86 -17.25 -25.81
N ALA A 26 35.08 -15.93 -25.80
CA ALA A 26 34.16 -14.96 -25.17
C ALA A 26 32.68 -15.10 -25.60
N ALA A 27 32.41 -15.51 -26.85
CA ALA A 27 31.06 -15.75 -27.33
C ALA A 27 30.40 -16.99 -26.69
N VAL A 28 31.17 -18.05 -26.45
CA VAL A 28 30.70 -19.27 -25.77
C VAL A 28 30.44 -18.97 -24.29
N ASP A 29 31.35 -18.24 -23.65
CA ASP A 29 31.18 -17.82 -22.26
C ASP A 29 29.96 -16.91 -22.08
N ALA A 30 29.74 -15.98 -23.01
CA ALA A 30 28.56 -15.12 -23.02
C ALA A 30 27.26 -15.92 -23.23
N ALA A 31 27.25 -16.90 -24.14
CA ALA A 31 26.09 -17.75 -24.38
C ALA A 31 25.76 -18.61 -23.14
N LEU A 32 26.78 -19.16 -22.48
CA LEU A 32 26.61 -19.90 -21.22
C LEU A 32 26.11 -18.98 -20.10
N GLY A 33 26.65 -17.76 -19.99
CA GLY A 33 26.20 -16.76 -19.02
C GLY A 33 24.75 -16.33 -19.23
N LEU A 34 24.36 -16.06 -20.48
CA LEU A 34 22.97 -15.71 -20.81
C LEU A 34 22.01 -16.88 -20.58
N GLY A 35 22.42 -18.11 -20.93
CA GLY A 35 21.65 -19.32 -20.65
C GLY A 35 21.44 -19.54 -19.16
N ALA A 36 22.51 -19.40 -18.35
CA ALA A 36 22.44 -19.53 -16.90
C ALA A 36 21.55 -18.43 -16.28
N PHE A 37 21.66 -17.19 -16.74
CA PHE A 37 20.82 -16.08 -16.27
C PHE A 37 19.34 -16.31 -16.58
N ALA A 38 19.02 -16.79 -17.78
CA ALA A 38 17.65 -17.11 -18.17
C ALA A 38 17.05 -18.23 -17.29
N VAL A 39 17.81 -19.29 -17.01
CA VAL A 39 17.36 -20.39 -16.12
C VAL A 39 17.19 -19.89 -14.69
N PHE A 40 18.13 -19.10 -14.17
CA PHE A 40 18.00 -18.49 -12.83
C PHE A 40 16.71 -17.66 -12.72
N ASN A 41 16.45 -16.81 -13.71
CA ASN A 41 15.25 -15.99 -13.73
C ASN A 41 13.97 -16.82 -13.86
N GLN A 42 14.00 -17.94 -14.60
CA GLN A 42 12.88 -18.88 -14.68
C GLN A 42 12.59 -19.57 -13.35
N ILE A 43 13.64 -19.95 -12.60
CA ILE A 43 13.51 -20.56 -11.27
C ILE A 43 12.87 -19.57 -10.29
N ILE A 44 13.42 -18.36 -10.17
CA ILE A 44 12.94 -17.35 -9.22
C ILE A 44 11.56 -16.80 -9.62
N GLY A 45 11.37 -16.53 -10.91
CA GLY A 45 10.10 -16.03 -11.44
C GLY A 45 9.01 -17.09 -11.54
N GLY A 46 9.34 -18.38 -11.34
CA GLY A 46 8.41 -19.49 -11.49
C GLY A 46 7.77 -19.52 -12.88
N VAL A 47 8.57 -19.26 -13.94
CA VAL A 47 8.14 -19.23 -15.35
C VAL A 47 8.80 -20.37 -16.15
N GLY A 48 8.29 -20.67 -17.35
CA GLY A 48 8.79 -21.79 -18.15
C GLY A 48 8.52 -23.16 -17.53
N ILE A 49 9.54 -24.03 -17.48
CA ILE A 49 9.42 -25.40 -16.96
C ILE A 49 9.20 -25.47 -15.44
N PHE A 50 9.48 -24.38 -14.72
CA PHE A 50 9.29 -24.29 -13.27
C PHE A 50 7.90 -23.76 -12.88
N ARG A 51 7.00 -23.59 -13.85
CA ARG A 51 5.60 -23.24 -13.56
C ARG A 51 4.87 -24.43 -12.96
N PRO A 52 4.36 -24.34 -11.72
CA PRO A 52 3.44 -25.35 -11.23
C PRO A 52 2.16 -25.31 -12.07
N TRP A 53 1.71 -26.48 -12.52
CA TRP A 53 0.40 -26.62 -13.15
C TRP A 53 -0.66 -26.28 -12.10
N ARG A 54 -1.18 -25.05 -12.14
CA ARG A 54 -2.29 -24.65 -11.28
C ARG A 54 -3.58 -25.03 -11.97
N ALA A 55 -4.17 -26.14 -11.53
CA ALA A 55 -5.57 -26.41 -11.78
C ALA A 55 -6.38 -25.32 -11.08
N TYR A 56 -7.00 -24.43 -11.85
CA TYR A 56 -7.95 -23.47 -11.31
C TYR A 56 -9.14 -24.26 -10.76
N ALA A 57 -9.34 -24.21 -9.45
CA ALA A 57 -10.56 -24.74 -8.85
C ALA A 57 -11.75 -23.93 -9.39
N ALA A 58 -12.76 -24.62 -9.91
CA ALA A 58 -13.99 -23.97 -10.35
C ALA A 58 -14.60 -23.20 -9.17
N PRO A 59 -15.11 -21.98 -9.39
CA PRO A 59 -15.73 -21.19 -8.32
C PRO A 59 -16.92 -21.96 -7.75
N VAL A 60 -16.92 -22.16 -6.44
CA VAL A 60 -18.05 -22.72 -5.71
C VAL A 60 -19.07 -21.60 -5.53
N TYR A 61 -20.22 -21.72 -6.20
CA TYR A 61 -21.34 -20.80 -6.00
C TYR A 61 -22.09 -21.20 -4.74
N TYR A 62 -22.00 -20.36 -3.72
CA TYR A 62 -22.82 -20.49 -2.52
C TYR A 62 -24.21 -19.90 -2.80
N ALA A 63 -25.26 -20.60 -2.38
CA ALA A 63 -26.60 -20.01 -2.35
C ALA A 63 -26.59 -18.84 -1.36
N VAL A 64 -27.04 -17.66 -1.80
CA VAL A 64 -27.21 -16.51 -0.92
C VAL A 64 -28.38 -16.80 0.02
N PRO A 65 -28.18 -16.76 1.35
CA PRO A 65 -29.27 -16.90 2.31
C PRO A 65 -30.33 -15.83 2.07
N ALA A 66 -31.61 -16.20 2.12
CA ALA A 66 -32.70 -15.24 1.99
C ALA A 66 -32.62 -14.21 3.13
N ALA A 67 -32.56 -12.92 2.77
CA ALA A 67 -32.53 -11.84 3.75
C ALA A 67 -33.92 -11.70 4.40
N THR A 68 -34.02 -12.06 5.67
CA THR A 68 -35.17 -11.69 6.51
C THR A 68 -34.96 -10.27 7.02
N TYR A 69 -35.72 -9.33 6.46
CA TYR A 69 -35.73 -7.95 6.94
C TYR A 69 -36.60 -7.86 8.19
N ALA A 70 -36.00 -7.41 9.30
CA ALA A 70 -36.75 -7.00 10.48
C ALA A 70 -37.49 -5.69 10.19
N ALA A 71 -38.72 -5.57 10.71
CA ALA A 71 -39.48 -4.34 10.61
C ALA A 71 -38.71 -3.17 11.27
N PRO A 72 -38.77 -1.95 10.72
CA PRO A 72 -38.08 -0.80 11.27
C PRO A 72 -38.59 -0.50 12.68
N VAL A 73 -37.65 -0.35 13.62
CA VAL A 73 -37.94 0.05 15.00
C VAL A 73 -38.26 1.54 15.02
N THR A 74 -39.43 1.90 15.54
CA THR A 74 -39.83 3.29 15.75
C THR A 74 -39.24 3.80 17.07
N TYR A 75 -38.44 4.85 16.99
CA TYR A 75 -37.88 5.52 18.17
C TYR A 75 -38.76 6.69 18.58
N ALA A 76 -38.98 6.86 19.88
CA ALA A 76 -39.63 8.04 20.43
C ALA A 76 -38.74 9.27 20.22
N ALA A 77 -39.36 10.41 19.90
CA ALA A 77 -38.64 11.67 19.76
C ALA A 77 -37.98 12.05 21.10
N PRO A 78 -36.72 12.54 21.09
CA PRO A 78 -36.06 12.99 22.30
C PRO A 78 -36.84 14.15 22.93
N VAL A 79 -37.10 14.02 24.22
CA VAL A 79 -37.73 15.07 25.02
C VAL A 79 -36.77 16.24 25.13
N ALA A 80 -37.20 17.45 24.76
CA ALA A 80 -36.40 18.66 24.90
C ALA A 80 -36.12 18.92 26.39
N THR A 81 -34.86 18.79 26.79
CA THR A 81 -34.38 19.21 28.10
C THR A 81 -34.10 20.71 28.09
N TYR A 82 -34.49 21.41 29.14
CA TYR A 82 -34.20 22.84 29.31
C TYR A 82 -32.69 23.08 29.23
N ALA A 83 -32.26 24.00 28.36
CA ALA A 83 -30.86 24.39 28.26
C ALA A 83 -30.41 25.04 29.58
N PRO A 84 -29.19 24.74 30.07
CA PRO A 84 -28.66 25.37 31.27
C PRO A 84 -28.56 26.89 31.09
N VAL A 85 -28.86 27.66 32.14
CA VAL A 85 -28.65 29.11 32.15
C VAL A 85 -27.14 29.36 32.09
N VAL A 86 -26.64 29.68 30.90
CA VAL A 86 -25.23 30.05 30.69
C VAL A 86 -25.06 31.49 31.14
N GLN A 87 -24.02 31.78 31.91
CA GLN A 87 -23.64 33.16 32.20
C GLN A 87 -22.92 33.74 30.98
N ASN A 88 -23.62 34.61 30.24
CA ASN A 88 -23.10 35.17 28.98
C ASN A 88 -22.09 36.31 29.15
N GLU A 89 -21.95 36.88 30.34
CA GLU A 89 -21.10 38.05 30.56
C GLU A 89 -20.28 37.97 31.86
N VAL A 90 -19.03 38.42 31.79
CA VAL A 90 -18.14 38.63 32.94
C VAL A 90 -17.66 40.08 32.95
N VAL A 91 -18.08 40.85 33.95
CA VAL A 91 -17.88 42.31 34.01
C VAL A 91 -16.63 42.66 34.83
N TYR A 92 -15.82 43.58 34.32
CA TYR A 92 -14.63 44.14 34.95
C TYR A 92 -14.70 45.68 34.97
N PRO A 93 -13.88 46.36 35.79
CA PRO A 93 -13.89 47.84 35.84
C PRO A 93 -13.58 48.55 34.51
N HIS A 94 -12.84 47.88 33.61
CA HIS A 94 -12.32 48.43 32.36
C HIS A 94 -13.00 47.84 31.11
N GLY A 95 -14.05 47.02 31.29
CA GLY A 95 -14.75 46.35 30.20
C GLY A 95 -15.45 45.08 30.64
N LYS A 96 -15.96 44.30 29.69
CA LYS A 96 -16.58 42.99 29.97
C LYS A 96 -16.21 41.97 28.91
N TYR A 97 -16.09 40.72 29.32
CA TYR A 97 -16.09 39.59 28.38
C TYR A 97 -17.53 39.18 28.10
N VAL A 98 -17.88 39.08 26.82
CA VAL A 98 -19.18 38.60 26.35
C VAL A 98 -18.98 37.28 25.61
N LEU A 99 -19.72 36.25 26.01
CA LEU A 99 -19.73 34.95 25.36
C LEU A 99 -20.57 35.05 24.08
N ARG A 100 -19.95 34.75 22.94
CA ARG A 100 -20.59 34.62 21.64
C ARG A 100 -20.64 33.15 21.24
N GLY A 101 -21.63 32.81 20.41
CA GLY A 101 -21.89 31.43 19.99
C GLY A 101 -22.93 30.74 20.87
N ASP A 102 -23.51 29.67 20.34
CA ASP A 102 -24.50 28.81 20.99
C ASP A 102 -23.93 27.44 21.36
N GLY A 103 -22.67 27.17 21.01
CA GLY A 103 -22.00 25.89 21.21
C GLY A 103 -22.53 24.75 20.34
N VAL A 104 -23.48 25.03 19.44
CA VAL A 104 -24.15 24.04 18.60
C VAL A 104 -23.90 24.34 17.13
N THR A 105 -24.26 25.55 16.68
CA THR A 105 -24.03 26.02 15.29
C THR A 105 -22.80 26.90 15.19
N VAL A 106 -22.48 27.64 16.26
CA VAL A 106 -21.32 28.52 16.36
C VAL A 106 -20.59 28.21 17.66
N ALA A 107 -19.30 27.87 17.54
CA ALA A 107 -18.45 27.58 18.70
C ALA A 107 -18.42 28.76 19.68
N TYR A 108 -18.36 28.42 20.96
CA TYR A 108 -18.28 29.42 22.03
C TYR A 108 -16.97 30.20 21.96
N GLN A 109 -17.09 31.53 21.97
CA GLN A 109 -15.95 32.45 21.98
C GLN A 109 -16.18 33.58 22.97
N TRP A 110 -15.20 33.83 23.83
CA TRP A 110 -15.18 35.01 24.70
C TRP A 110 -14.57 36.20 23.97
N VAL A 111 -15.32 37.29 23.90
CA VAL A 111 -14.89 38.55 23.26
C VAL A 111 -14.81 39.65 24.30
N TRP A 112 -13.64 40.30 24.39
CA TRP A 112 -13.44 41.47 25.25
C TRP A 112 -14.09 42.71 24.64
N VAL A 113 -14.90 43.41 25.43
CA VAL A 113 -15.51 44.70 25.08
C VAL A 113 -15.01 45.75 26.07
N PRO A 114 -14.16 46.71 25.65
CA PRO A 114 -13.68 47.79 26.51
C PRO A 114 -14.82 48.68 27.02
N SER A 115 -14.68 49.24 28.22
CA SER A 115 -15.62 50.26 28.71
C SER A 115 -15.46 51.55 27.90
N GLN A 116 -16.58 52.18 27.54
CA GLN A 116 -16.54 53.49 26.88
C GLN A 116 -16.08 54.55 27.89
N PRO A 117 -15.25 55.52 27.48
CA PRO A 117 -14.94 56.69 28.31
C PRO A 117 -16.25 57.37 28.73
N ALA A 118 -16.31 57.83 29.98
CA ALA A 118 -17.46 58.58 30.46
C ALA A 118 -17.73 59.77 29.51
N PRO A 119 -19.00 60.04 29.14
CA PRO A 119 -19.34 61.21 28.35
C PRO A 119 -18.79 62.48 29.01
N PRO A 120 -18.36 63.50 28.26
CA PRO A 120 -17.98 64.78 28.84
C PRO A 120 -19.15 65.31 29.68
N ALA A 121 -18.84 65.81 30.88
CA ALA A 121 -19.86 66.41 31.73
C ALA A 121 -20.57 67.54 30.94
N PRO A 122 -21.91 67.67 31.05
CA PRO A 122 -22.64 68.78 30.45
C PRO A 122 -22.02 70.10 30.92
N GLY A 123 -21.64 70.96 29.97
CA GLY A 123 -21.13 72.29 30.26
C GLY A 123 -22.13 73.06 31.12
N ARG A 124 -21.61 73.74 32.15
CA ARG A 124 -22.40 74.57 33.07
C ARG A 124 -22.76 75.90 32.43
#